data_AF-A0A438F6S4-F1
#
_entry.id   AF-A0A438F6S4-F1
#
_cell.length_a   1.000
_cell.length_b   1.000
_cell.length_c   1.000
_cell.angle_alpha   90.00
_cell.angle_beta   90.00
_cell.angle_gamma   90.00
#
_symmetry.space_group_name_H-M   'P 1'
#
loop_
_entity.id
_entity.type
_entity.pdbx_description
1 polymer ?
#
loop_
_entity_poly.entity_id
_entity_poly.type
_entity_poly.pdbx_seq_one_letter_code
_entity_poly.pdbx_strand_id
1 'polypeptide(L)'
;MLSQSMRSIMTLCHEYERRQEMAAAALAYKCMEVACMRVVYCKHSSINRDRHELQATLQIAPKGASPSSSASDIDNLNNQTMTDKAALSKVSHVGGKHVIVARNHPNFVRLLDFAQDVNFAIEASRKSQKAFVAANLLLEEAQNREGITSVRRVIDFSFQDVEGLIRLVRLAQEAIS
;
A
#
# COMPACT_ATOMS: atom_id res chain seq x y z
N MET A 1 -2.64 7.88 -15.42
CA MET A 1 -4.11 7.96 -15.56
C MET A 1 -4.83 7.76 -14.22
N LEU A 2 -4.66 6.61 -13.54
CA LEU A 2 -5.32 6.34 -12.25
C LEU A 2 -5.02 7.35 -11.13
N SER A 3 -3.77 7.83 -11.01
CA SER A 3 -3.41 8.85 -10.01
C SER A 3 -4.10 10.20 -10.26
N GLN A 4 -4.43 10.54 -11.51
CA GLN A 4 -5.13 11.76 -11.85
C GLN A 4 -6.62 11.63 -11.51
N SER A 5 -7.24 10.49 -11.86
CA SER A 5 -8.64 10.21 -11.53
C SER A 5 -8.88 10.16 -10.01
N MET A 6 -7.96 9.57 -9.24
CA MET A 6 -8.03 9.58 -7.76
C MET A 6 -7.90 10.99 -7.19
N ARG A 7 -7.03 11.83 -7.75
CA ARG A 7 -6.91 13.24 -7.34
C ARG A 7 -8.21 14.01 -7.61
N SER A 8 -8.83 13.81 -8.77
CA SER A 8 -10.11 14.45 -9.10
C SER A 8 -11.23 14.03 -8.14
N ILE A 9 -11.34 12.73 -7.83
CA ILE A 9 -12.31 12.23 -6.83
C ILE A 9 -12.02 12.85 -5.46
N MET A 10 -10.75 12.91 -5.06
CA MET A 10 -10.35 13.50 -3.79
C MET A 10 -10.75 14.99 -3.70
N THR A 11 -10.55 15.78 -4.75
CA THR A 11 -11.02 17.18 -4.79
C THR A 11 -12.53 17.27 -4.64
N LEU A 12 -13.29 16.41 -5.33
CA LEU A 12 -14.74 16.36 -5.22
C LEU A 12 -15.20 16.04 -3.79
N CYS A 13 -14.58 15.07 -3.12
CA CYS A 13 -14.92 14.74 -1.74
C CYS A 13 -14.71 15.93 -0.79
N HIS A 14 -13.60 16.65 -0.92
CA HIS A 14 -13.33 17.83 -0.11
C HIS A 14 -14.30 18.99 -0.41
N GLU A 15 -14.77 19.12 -1.65
CA GLU A 15 -15.79 20.10 -2.01
C GLU A 15 -17.12 19.83 -1.31
N TYR A 16 -17.55 18.57 -1.23
CA TYR A 16 -18.75 18.20 -0.46
C TYR A 16 -18.60 18.47 1.03
N GLU A 17 -17.44 18.13 1.62
CA GLU A 17 -17.14 18.46 3.02
C GLU A 17 -17.17 19.97 3.27
N ARG A 18 -16.60 20.77 2.36
CA ARG A 18 -16.59 22.24 2.47
C ARG A 18 -17.99 22.83 2.42
N ARG A 19 -18.90 22.22 1.66
CA ARG A 19 -20.32 22.61 1.55
C ARG A 19 -21.20 22.03 2.66
N GLN A 20 -20.64 21.23 3.56
CA GLN A 20 -21.38 20.50 4.60
C GLN A 20 -22.41 19.51 4.04
N GLU A 21 -22.24 19.07 2.79
CA GLU A 21 -23.10 18.06 2.14
C GLU A 21 -22.62 16.66 2.58
N MET A 22 -22.74 16.36 3.88
CA MET A 22 -22.08 15.21 4.50
C MET A 22 -22.54 13.86 3.95
N ALA A 23 -23.81 13.74 3.54
CA ALA A 23 -24.32 12.54 2.89
C ALA A 23 -23.64 12.31 1.53
N ALA A 24 -23.55 13.35 0.70
CA ALA A 24 -22.85 13.29 -0.59
C ALA A 24 -21.35 13.04 -0.41
N ALA A 25 -20.73 13.66 0.60
CA ALA A 25 -19.33 13.39 0.96
C ALA A 25 -19.11 11.92 1.32
N ALA A 26 -20.00 11.31 2.10
CA ALA A 26 -19.94 9.89 2.46
C ALA A 26 -20.01 9.00 1.22
N LEU A 27 -20.97 9.25 0.32
CA LEU A 27 -21.09 8.51 -0.95
C LEU A 27 -19.83 8.65 -1.82
N ALA A 28 -19.27 9.86 -1.93
CA ALA A 28 -18.08 10.13 -2.72
C ALA A 28 -16.84 9.43 -2.16
N TYR A 29 -16.63 9.47 -0.83
CA TYR A 29 -15.53 8.75 -0.18
C TYR A 29 -15.70 7.23 -0.28
N LYS A 30 -16.92 6.68 -0.23
CA LYS A 30 -17.14 5.26 -0.50
C LYS A 30 -16.78 4.87 -1.93
N CYS A 31 -17.13 5.70 -2.91
CA CYS A 31 -16.71 5.49 -4.30
C CYS A 31 -15.18 5.52 -4.44
N MET A 32 -14.51 6.43 -3.72
CA MET A 32 -13.05 6.50 -3.68
C MET A 32 -12.45 5.22 -3.06
N GLU A 33 -12.97 4.75 -1.92
CA GLU A 33 -12.56 3.49 -1.28
C GLU A 33 -12.62 2.33 -2.27
N VAL A 34 -13.76 2.15 -2.94
CA VAL A 34 -13.96 1.04 -3.89
C VAL A 34 -13.02 1.18 -5.09
N ALA A 35 -12.84 2.39 -5.63
CA ALA A 35 -11.88 2.61 -6.71
C ALA A 35 -10.44 2.25 -6.28
N CYS A 36 -10.02 2.63 -5.07
CA CYS A 36 -8.70 2.28 -4.53
C CYS A 36 -8.57 0.76 -4.34
N MET A 37 -9.57 0.12 -3.72
CA MET A 37 -9.58 -1.33 -3.49
C MET A 37 -9.51 -2.14 -4.79
N ARG A 38 -10.17 -1.67 -5.86
CA ARG A 38 -10.10 -2.30 -7.19
C ARG A 38 -8.69 -2.24 -7.75
N VAL A 39 -7.98 -1.12 -7.61
CA VAL A 39 -6.58 -1.00 -8.03
C VAL A 39 -5.67 -1.95 -7.25
N VAL A 40 -5.81 -1.97 -5.92
CA VAL A 40 -5.07 -2.86 -5.03
C VAL A 40 -5.30 -4.33 -5.42
N TYR A 41 -6.55 -4.71 -5.63
CA TYR A 41 -6.91 -6.08 -6.00
C TYR A 41 -6.29 -6.49 -7.34
N CYS A 42 -6.35 -5.63 -8.35
CA CYS A 42 -5.74 -5.90 -9.66
C CYS A 42 -4.21 -6.05 -9.58
N LYS A 43 -3.54 -5.32 -8.68
CA LYS A 43 -2.07 -5.37 -8.50
C LYS A 43 -1.60 -6.53 -7.61
N HIS A 44 -2.49 -7.14 -6.83
CA HIS A 44 -2.14 -8.07 -5.75
C HIS A 44 -1.22 -9.22 -6.21
N SER A 45 -1.52 -9.88 -7.33
CA SER A 45 -0.72 -11.01 -7.83
C SER A 45 0.71 -10.60 -8.23
N SER A 46 0.85 -9.51 -9.00
CA SER A 46 2.14 -8.98 -9.41
C SER A 46 2.98 -8.50 -8.22
N ILE A 47 2.35 -7.83 -7.25
CA ILE A 47 3.03 -7.30 -6.07
C ILE A 47 3.48 -8.42 -5.14
N ASN A 48 2.69 -9.50 -4.99
CA ASN A 48 3.14 -10.67 -4.24
C ASN A 48 4.37 -11.33 -4.88
N ARG A 49 4.41 -11.42 -6.22
CA ARG A 49 5.59 -11.93 -6.92
C ARG A 49 6.81 -11.04 -6.66
N ASP A 50 6.67 -9.72 -6.83
CA ASP A 50 7.74 -8.76 -6.58
C ASP A 50 8.28 -8.86 -5.14
N ARG A 51 7.39 -9.06 -4.17
CA ARG A 51 7.75 -9.28 -2.76
C ARG A 51 8.55 -10.57 -2.57
N HIS A 52 8.14 -11.66 -3.20
CA HIS A 52 8.85 -12.95 -3.12
C HIS A 52 10.23 -12.89 -3.78
N GLU A 53 10.35 -12.25 -4.94
CA GLU A 53 11.65 -12.04 -5.63
C GLU A 53 12.61 -11.21 -4.78
N LEU A 54 12.09 -10.14 -4.17
CA LEU A 54 12.87 -9.29 -3.30
C LEU A 54 13.32 -10.05 -2.04
N GLN A 55 12.41 -10.80 -1.41
CA GLN A 55 12.71 -11.62 -0.25
C GLN A 55 13.79 -12.67 -0.57
N ALA A 56 13.71 -13.35 -1.72
CA ALA A 56 14.72 -14.29 -2.16
C ALA A 56 16.08 -13.61 -2.34
N THR A 57 16.12 -12.44 -2.97
CA THR A 57 17.37 -11.70 -3.19
C THR A 57 18.02 -11.25 -1.88
N LEU A 58 17.22 -10.83 -0.90
CA LEU A 58 17.71 -10.44 0.42
C LEU A 58 18.23 -11.63 1.24
N GLN A 59 17.62 -12.82 1.09
CA GLN A 59 18.07 -14.04 1.77
C GLN A 59 19.35 -14.65 1.17
N ILE A 60 19.68 -14.32 -0.09
CA ILE A 60 20.91 -14.77 -0.77
C ILE A 60 22.12 -13.86 -0.42
N ALA A 61 21.92 -12.77 0.34
CA ALA A 61 23.04 -11.99 0.87
C ALA A 61 23.98 -12.91 1.68
N PRO A 62 25.31 -12.89 1.45
CA PRO A 62 26.18 -13.98 1.89
C PRO A 62 26.05 -14.18 3.39
N LYS A 63 25.69 -15.40 3.81
CA LYS A 63 26.14 -15.94 5.10
C LYS A 63 27.66 -15.95 5.04
N GLY A 64 28.27 -14.82 5.40
CA GLY A 64 29.70 -14.74 5.65
C GLY A 64 30.02 -15.84 6.65
N ALA A 65 30.82 -16.80 6.20
CA ALA A 65 31.30 -17.88 7.03
C ALA A 65 32.02 -17.29 8.25
N SER A 66 31.48 -17.57 9.44
CA SER A 66 32.25 -17.65 10.67
C SER A 66 31.58 -18.66 11.60
N PRO A 67 32.02 -19.93 11.65
CA PRO A 67 32.26 -20.52 12.94
C PRO A 67 33.64 -20.03 13.39
N SER A 68 33.65 -19.22 14.44
CA SER A 68 34.86 -19.02 15.23
C SER A 68 35.36 -20.38 15.69
N SER A 69 36.36 -20.94 15.01
CA SER A 69 37.03 -22.15 15.45
C SER A 69 38.15 -21.70 16.39
N SER A 70 37.96 -21.94 17.68
CA SER A 70 39.01 -21.82 18.69
C SER A 70 40.25 -22.59 18.21
N ALA A 71 41.34 -21.87 17.96
CA ALA A 71 42.66 -22.46 17.79
C ALA A 71 43.16 -22.85 19.19
N SER A 72 43.22 -24.15 19.47
CA SER A 72 44.03 -24.68 20.56
C SER A 72 45.46 -24.81 20.07
N ASP A 73 46.38 -24.17 20.78
CA ASP A 73 47.82 -24.20 20.53
C ASP A 73 48.36 -25.63 20.49
N ILE A 74 48.97 -26.02 19.38
CA ILE A 74 49.96 -27.10 19.35
C ILE A 74 51.12 -26.61 18.48
N ASP A 75 52.26 -26.38 19.16
CA ASP A 75 53.58 -26.14 18.58
C ASP A 75 53.96 -27.26 17.61
N ASN A 76 54.38 -26.91 16.39
CA ASN A 76 55.29 -27.77 15.64
C ASN A 76 56.19 -26.95 14.71
N LEU A 77 57.44 -26.82 15.15
CA LEU A 77 58.58 -26.27 14.41
C LEU A 77 58.96 -27.20 13.25
N ASN A 78 58.85 -26.75 11.99
CA ASN A 78 59.87 -27.08 10.97
C ASN A 78 59.80 -26.21 9.71
N ASN A 79 60.86 -25.42 9.53
CA ASN A 79 61.58 -25.09 8.29
C ASN A 79 61.08 -24.04 7.28
N GLN A 80 61.90 -22.99 7.23
CA GLN A 80 62.10 -21.94 6.24
C GLN A 80 61.96 -22.37 4.77
N THR A 81 61.28 -21.56 3.96
CA THR A 81 61.75 -21.18 2.62
C THR A 81 61.17 -19.83 2.19
N MET A 82 62.01 -19.03 1.53
CA MET A 82 61.80 -17.65 1.09
C MET A 82 60.67 -17.48 0.05
N THR A 83 60.07 -16.29 0.01
CA THR A 83 60.12 -15.32 -1.13
C THR A 83 58.83 -14.48 -1.24
N ASP A 84 59.06 -13.20 -1.49
CA ASP A 84 58.20 -12.03 -1.64
C ASP A 84 56.88 -12.10 -2.44
N LYS A 85 56.10 -11.04 -2.22
CA LYS A 85 55.39 -10.19 -3.20
C LYS A 85 53.84 -10.30 -3.26
N ALA A 86 53.24 -9.29 -2.62
CA ALA A 86 52.11 -8.47 -3.09
C ALA A 86 51.01 -9.12 -3.97
N ALA A 87 49.77 -9.09 -3.45
CA ALA A 87 48.63 -8.67 -4.25
C ALA A 87 47.51 -8.12 -3.35
N LEU A 88 47.23 -6.84 -3.54
CA LEU A 88 46.01 -6.17 -3.15
C LEU A 88 44.78 -6.96 -3.58
N SER A 89 43.78 -7.04 -2.70
CA SER A 89 42.39 -7.14 -3.12
C SER A 89 41.47 -6.72 -1.96
N LYS A 90 41.43 -5.42 -1.69
CA LYS A 90 40.25 -4.78 -1.08
C LYS A 90 39.09 -4.94 -2.08
N VAL A 91 38.35 -6.04 -2.00
CA VAL A 91 37.08 -6.16 -2.73
C VAL A 91 35.97 -5.61 -1.85
N SER A 92 35.42 -4.51 -2.33
CA SER A 92 34.38 -3.70 -1.72
C SER A 92 33.10 -4.51 -1.42
N HIS A 93 32.87 -4.83 -0.15
CA HIS A 93 31.56 -5.31 0.33
C HIS A 93 30.46 -4.23 0.26
N VAL A 94 30.82 -2.99 -0.06
CA VAL A 94 29.88 -1.87 -0.28
C VAL A 94 29.28 -1.94 -1.70
N GLY A 95 30.06 -2.34 -2.71
CA GLY A 95 29.61 -2.39 -4.11
C GLY A 95 28.51 -3.42 -4.37
N GLY A 96 28.61 -4.63 -3.79
CA GLY A 96 27.61 -5.69 -3.98
C GLY A 96 26.23 -5.38 -3.38
N LYS A 97 26.19 -4.66 -2.24
CA LYS A 97 24.93 -4.21 -1.62
C LYS A 97 24.23 -3.15 -2.48
N HIS A 98 24.98 -2.19 -3.03
CA HIS A 98 24.43 -1.16 -3.93
C HIS A 98 23.94 -1.74 -5.27
N VAL A 99 24.59 -2.78 -5.81
CA VAL A 99 24.15 -3.46 -7.04
C VAL A 99 22.82 -4.21 -6.84
N ILE A 100 22.64 -4.85 -5.68
CA ILE A 100 21.38 -5.51 -5.31
C ILE A 100 20.24 -4.49 -5.17
N VAL A 101 20.49 -3.34 -4.53
CA VAL A 101 19.49 -2.26 -4.39
C VAL A 101 19.13 -1.65 -5.75
N ALA A 102 20.12 -1.36 -6.60
CA ALA A 102 19.89 -0.79 -7.93
C ALA A 102 19.06 -1.73 -8.83
N ARG A 103 19.35 -3.03 -8.82
CA ARG A 103 18.63 -4.04 -9.61
C ARG A 103 17.17 -4.22 -9.17
N ASN A 104 16.89 -4.08 -7.88
CA ASN A 104 15.55 -4.24 -7.31
C ASN A 104 14.77 -2.93 -7.18
N HIS A 105 15.35 -1.80 -7.57
CA HIS A 105 14.70 -0.48 -7.48
C HIS A 105 13.28 -0.46 -8.07
N PRO A 106 13.00 -1.03 -9.26
CA PRO A 106 11.63 -1.07 -9.79
C PRO A 106 10.64 -1.84 -8.90
N ASN A 107 11.07 -2.90 -8.23
CA ASN A 107 10.23 -3.70 -7.34
C ASN A 107 9.87 -2.91 -6.08
N PHE A 108 10.84 -2.18 -5.51
CA PHE A 108 10.60 -1.28 -4.38
C PHE A 108 9.61 -0.16 -4.73
N VAL A 109 9.78 0.49 -5.88
CA VAL A 109 8.86 1.54 -6.34
C VAL A 109 7.43 0.99 -6.44
N ARG A 110 7.25 -0.17 -7.10
CA ARG A 110 5.91 -0.78 -7.22
C ARG A 110 5.32 -1.18 -5.87
N LEU A 111 6.13 -1.68 -4.93
CA LEU A 111 5.69 -2.01 -3.57
C LEU A 111 5.25 -0.75 -2.80
N LEU A 112 5.98 0.35 -2.92
CA LEU A 112 5.63 1.63 -2.30
C LEU A 112 4.36 2.23 -2.90
N ASP A 113 4.22 2.20 -4.23
CA ASP A 113 3.00 2.63 -4.92
C ASP A 113 1.78 1.81 -4.47
N PHE A 114 1.96 0.48 -4.34
CA PHE A 114 0.91 -0.40 -3.84
C PHE A 114 0.51 -0.06 -2.39
N ALA A 115 1.49 0.19 -1.52
CA ALA A 115 1.22 0.61 -0.14
C ALA A 115 0.49 1.96 -0.09
N GLN A 116 0.82 2.88 -0.99
CA GLN A 116 0.11 4.16 -1.11
C GLN A 116 -1.34 3.98 -1.56
N ASP A 117 -1.62 3.08 -2.52
CA ASP A 117 -2.99 2.77 -2.95
C ASP A 117 -3.82 2.15 -1.81
N VAL A 118 -3.22 1.27 -1.00
CA VAL A 118 -3.86 0.71 0.21
C VAL A 118 -4.17 1.80 1.23
N ASN A 119 -3.22 2.71 1.49
CA ASN A 119 -3.44 3.84 2.39
C ASN A 119 -4.58 4.75 1.91
N PHE A 120 -4.67 5.02 0.61
CA PHE A 120 -5.81 5.77 0.06
C PHE A 120 -7.14 5.06 0.26
N ALA A 121 -7.20 3.73 0.10
CA ALA A 121 -8.41 2.96 0.35
C ALA A 121 -8.86 3.05 1.82
N ILE A 122 -7.93 2.88 2.76
CA ILE A 122 -8.19 2.94 4.20
C ILE A 122 -8.65 4.33 4.60
N GLU A 123 -7.96 5.36 4.12
CA GLU A 123 -8.29 6.75 4.43
C GLU A 123 -9.66 7.15 3.87
N ALA A 124 -9.96 6.75 2.63
CA ALA A 124 -11.27 6.95 2.03
C ALA A 124 -12.38 6.26 2.84
N SER A 125 -12.16 5.02 3.28
CA SER A 125 -13.13 4.29 4.11
C SER A 125 -13.39 4.99 5.45
N ARG A 126 -12.32 5.42 6.13
CA ARG A 126 -12.40 6.17 7.39
C ARG A 126 -13.19 7.47 7.21
N LYS A 127 -12.90 8.22 6.15
CA LYS A 127 -13.60 9.47 5.85
C LYS A 127 -15.05 9.25 5.46
N SER A 128 -15.34 8.21 4.69
CA SER A 128 -16.69 7.77 4.34
C SER A 128 -17.54 7.55 5.60
N GLN A 129 -16.98 6.82 6.58
CA GLN A 129 -17.68 6.53 7.83
C GLN A 129 -17.88 7.75 8.71
N LYS A 130 -16.85 8.60 8.82
CA LYS A 130 -16.96 9.87 9.54
C LYS A 130 -18.04 10.77 8.92
N ALA A 131 -18.06 10.88 7.60
CA ALA A 131 -19.05 11.67 6.88
C ALA A 131 -20.46 11.08 7.04
N PHE A 132 -20.60 9.76 7.01
CA PHE A 132 -21.88 9.09 7.24
C PHE A 132 -22.42 9.34 8.65
N VAL A 133 -21.59 9.28 9.69
CA VAL A 133 -22.02 9.60 11.06
C VAL A 133 -22.55 11.02 11.16
N ALA A 134 -21.86 12.01 10.56
CA ALA A 134 -22.33 13.39 10.52
C ALA A 134 -23.63 13.53 9.70
N ALA A 135 -23.71 12.85 8.55
CA ALA A 135 -24.91 12.84 7.70
C ALA A 135 -26.12 12.23 8.41
N ASN A 136 -25.91 11.17 9.19
CA ASN A 136 -26.98 10.49 9.92
C ASN A 136 -27.65 11.44 10.93
N LEU A 137 -26.87 12.26 11.63
CA LEU A 137 -27.42 13.28 12.54
C LEU A 137 -28.28 14.30 11.78
N LEU A 138 -27.78 14.85 10.68
CA LEU A 138 -28.51 15.84 9.87
C LEU A 138 -29.79 15.26 9.25
N LEU A 139 -29.74 14.01 8.78
CA LEU A 139 -30.90 13.34 8.21
C LEU A 139 -31.92 12.90 9.27
N GLU A 140 -31.47 12.57 10.49
CA GLU A 140 -32.37 12.30 11.63
C GLU A 140 -33.13 13.57 12.03
N GLU A 141 -32.45 14.71 12.11
CA GLU A 141 -33.06 16.03 12.37
C GLU A 141 -34.09 16.39 11.30
N ALA A 142 -33.79 16.11 10.03
CA ALA A 142 -34.70 16.29 8.90
C ALA A 142 -35.79 15.21 8.79
N GLN A 143 -35.81 14.22 9.69
CA GLN A 143 -36.70 13.05 9.66
C GLN A 143 -36.62 12.23 8.35
N ASN A 144 -35.53 12.33 7.59
CA ASN A 144 -35.32 11.63 6.33
C ASN A 144 -34.77 10.20 6.55
N ARG A 145 -35.66 9.29 6.95
CA ARG A 145 -35.33 7.88 7.20
C ARG A 145 -34.90 7.11 5.94
N GLU A 146 -35.45 7.49 4.80
CA GLU A 146 -35.13 6.86 3.51
C GLU A 146 -33.70 7.20 3.09
N GLY A 147 -33.29 8.47 3.24
CA GLY A 147 -31.92 8.92 3.02
C GLY A 147 -30.93 8.18 3.92
N ILE A 148 -31.21 8.06 5.23
CA ILE A 148 -30.36 7.31 6.17
C ILE A 148 -30.15 5.87 5.70
N THR A 149 -31.26 5.19 5.37
CA THR A 149 -31.23 3.78 4.97
C THR A 149 -30.49 3.60 3.64
N SER A 150 -30.72 4.48 2.67
CA SER A 150 -30.10 4.43 1.35
C SER A 150 -28.59 4.70 1.42
N VAL A 151 -28.16 5.71 2.18
CA VAL A 151 -26.73 5.97 2.39
C VAL A 151 -26.07 4.81 3.12
N ARG A 152 -26.68 4.27 4.20
CA ARG A 152 -26.14 3.11 4.91
C ARG A 152 -25.92 1.91 3.99
N ARG A 153 -26.87 1.62 3.09
CA ARG A 153 -26.74 0.52 2.12
C ARG A 153 -25.54 0.69 1.20
N VAL A 154 -25.21 1.91 0.78
CA VAL A 154 -24.01 2.19 -0.02
C VAL A 154 -22.74 1.97 0.80
N ILE A 155 -22.74 2.47 2.04
CA ILE A 155 -21.60 2.39 2.96
C ILE A 155 -21.23 0.94 3.27
N ASP A 156 -22.22 0.11 3.56
CA ASP A 156 -22.05 -1.31 3.89
C ASP A 156 -21.80 -2.19 2.65
N PHE A 157 -21.87 -1.62 1.45
CA PHE A 157 -21.75 -2.39 0.21
C PHE A 157 -20.32 -2.87 -0.06
N SER A 158 -20.23 -4.06 -0.64
CA SER A 158 -18.96 -4.71 -1.01
C SER A 158 -18.32 -4.03 -2.22
N PHE A 159 -16.99 -3.95 -2.23
CA PHE A 159 -16.22 -3.43 -3.37
C PHE A 159 -16.19 -4.39 -4.58
N GLN A 160 -16.66 -5.63 -4.43
CA GLN A 160 -16.60 -6.65 -5.48
C GLN A 160 -17.59 -6.36 -6.61
N ASP A 161 -18.79 -5.87 -6.29
CA ASP A 161 -19.84 -5.53 -7.25
C ASP A 161 -19.89 -4.01 -7.51
N VAL A 162 -19.10 -3.55 -8.49
CA VAL A 162 -19.04 -2.11 -8.81
C VAL A 162 -20.34 -1.62 -9.46
N GLU A 163 -21.00 -2.43 -10.27
CA GLU A 163 -22.27 -2.06 -10.91
C GLU A 163 -23.40 -1.93 -9.88
N GLY A 164 -23.47 -2.88 -8.93
CA GLY A 164 -24.38 -2.81 -7.80
C GLY A 164 -24.15 -1.56 -6.95
N LEU A 165 -22.88 -1.21 -6.69
CA LEU A 165 -22.53 0.02 -5.96
C LEU A 165 -23.01 1.27 -6.71
N ILE A 166 -22.74 1.37 -8.01
CA ILE A 166 -23.14 2.53 -8.84
C ILE A 166 -24.66 2.72 -8.77
N ARG A 167 -25.44 1.62 -8.86
CA ARG A 167 -26.89 1.69 -8.73
C ARG A 167 -27.33 2.19 -7.36
N LEU A 168 -26.73 1.69 -6.28
CA LEU A 168 -27.05 2.13 -4.92
C LEU A 168 -26.69 3.59 -4.67
N VAL A 169 -25.56 4.06 -5.21
CA VAL A 169 -25.14 5.46 -5.11
C VAL A 169 -26.18 6.38 -5.75
N ARG A 170 -26.68 6.04 -6.95
CA ARG A 170 -27.72 6.84 -7.63
C ARG A 170 -29.00 6.91 -6.82
N LEU A 171 -29.48 5.76 -6.32
CA LEU A 171 -30.67 5.72 -5.46
C LEU A 171 -30.47 6.54 -4.18
N ALA A 172 -29.29 6.47 -3.57
CA ALA A 172 -28.98 7.26 -2.39
C ALA A 172 -28.93 8.76 -2.70
N GLN A 173 -28.40 9.16 -3.87
CA GLN A 173 -28.41 10.57 -4.31
C GLN A 173 -29.83 11.10 -4.48
N GLU A 174 -30.74 10.31 -5.06
CA GLU A 174 -32.16 10.67 -5.20
C GLU A 174 -32.82 10.83 -3.81
N ALA A 175 -32.51 9.96 -2.85
CA ALA A 175 -33.11 9.97 -1.51
C ALA A 175 -32.59 11.08 -0.57
N ILE A 176 -31.45 11.71 -0.89
CA ILE A 176 -30.85 12.79 -0.07
C ILE A 176 -30.94 14.18 -0.73
N SER A 177 -31.48 14.26 -1.95
CA SER A 177 -31.77 15.52 -2.64
C SER A 177 -33.05 16.16 -2.10
#